data_AF-A0A3N5LQA1-F1
#
_entry.id   AF-A0A3N5LQA1-F1
#
_cell.length_a   1.000
_cell.length_b   1.000
_cell.length_c   1.000
_cell.angle_alpha   90.00
_cell.angle_beta   90.00
_cell.angle_gamma   90.00
#
_symmetry.space_group_name_H-M   'P 1'
#
loop_
_entity.id
_entity.type
_entity.pdbx_description
1 polymer ?
#
loop_
_entity_poly.entity_id
_entity_poly.type
_entity_poly.pdbx_seq_one_letter_code
_entity_poly.pdbx_strand_id
1 'polypeptide(L)'
;MTDPVRPGVVIYGSFFGVFRSTDGGATWSQLDKAHQPGAGVRSLLIDPNNPDCLLAGTDFSGIYRINLTTQAAAELFLTSPPGLERIAVGH
;
A
#
# COMPACT_ATOMS: atom_id res chain seq x y z
N MET A 1 -12.43 -2.35 -1.15
CA MET A 1 -12.65 -3.22 -2.34
C MET A 1 -11.61 -4.31 -2.37
N THR A 2 -11.92 -5.44 -3.00
CA THR A 2 -10.94 -6.49 -3.30
C THR A 2 -10.39 -6.29 -4.71
N ASP A 3 -9.09 -6.51 -4.90
CA ASP A 3 -8.46 -6.48 -6.22
C ASP A 3 -8.85 -7.76 -7.00
N PRO A 4 -9.52 -7.66 -8.17
CA PRO A 4 -9.93 -8.83 -8.94
C PRO A 4 -8.76 -9.53 -9.65
N VAL A 5 -7.64 -8.83 -9.86
CA VAL A 5 -6.44 -9.37 -10.50
C VAL A 5 -5.51 -10.00 -9.46
N ARG A 6 -5.56 -9.52 -8.21
CA ARG A 6 -4.73 -10.00 -7.09
C ARG A 6 -5.60 -10.53 -5.95
N PRO A 7 -6.01 -11.82 -5.99
CA PRO A 7 -6.79 -12.41 -4.91
C PRO A 7 -6.05 -12.31 -3.58
N GLY A 8 -6.77 -11.89 -2.52
CA GLY A 8 -6.20 -11.62 -1.19
C GLY A 8 -5.74 -10.18 -0.97
N VAL A 9 -5.61 -9.38 -2.03
CA VAL A 9 -5.34 -7.94 -1.90
C VAL A 9 -6.63 -7.17 -1.62
N VAL A 10 -6.63 -6.39 -0.56
CA VAL A 10 -7.74 -5.52 -0.16
C VAL A 10 -7.27 -4.07 -0.17
N ILE A 11 -8.08 -3.18 -0.74
CA ILE A 11 -7.81 -1.76 -0.81
C ILE A 11 -8.93 -1.00 -0.10
N TYR A 12 -8.57 -0.05 0.75
CA TYR A 12 -9.48 0.74 1.56
C TYR A 12 -9.19 2.24 1.40
N GLY A 13 -10.22 3.04 1.16
CA GLY A 13 -10.13 4.50 1.13
C GLY A 13 -10.64 5.07 2.45
N SER A 14 -9.94 6.05 3.00
CA SER A 14 -10.25 6.66 4.29
C SER A 14 -10.15 8.18 4.23
N PHE A 15 -10.44 8.86 5.35
CA PHE A 15 -10.18 10.29 5.44
C PHE A 15 -8.67 10.64 5.32
N PHE A 16 -7.81 9.70 5.67
CA PHE A 16 -6.35 9.87 5.73
C PHE A 16 -5.61 9.35 4.50
N GLY A 17 -6.33 8.88 3.47
CA GLY A 17 -5.75 8.36 2.23
C GLY A 17 -6.20 6.93 1.93
N VAL A 18 -5.45 6.28 1.05
CA VAL A 18 -5.69 4.92 0.54
C VAL A 18 -4.70 3.94 1.14
N PHE A 19 -5.24 2.85 1.66
CA PHE A 19 -4.49 1.78 2.30
C PHE A 19 -4.68 0.48 1.54
N ARG A 20 -3.65 -0.36 1.53
CA ARG A 20 -3.66 -1.71 0.96
C ARG A 20 -3.24 -2.73 2.00
N SER A 21 -3.93 -3.85 1.98
CA SER A 21 -3.54 -5.09 2.62
C SER A 21 -3.24 -6.14 1.56
N THR A 22 -2.23 -6.97 1.79
CA THR A 22 -1.90 -8.16 0.96
C THR A 22 -2.21 -9.48 1.68
N ASP A 23 -2.75 -9.41 2.89
CA ASP A 23 -3.01 -10.54 3.78
C ASP A 23 -4.49 -10.63 4.21
N GLY A 24 -5.39 -10.16 3.34
CA GLY A 24 -6.84 -10.22 3.59
C GLY A 24 -7.35 -9.23 4.64
N GLY A 25 -6.56 -8.23 5.02
CA GLY A 25 -6.92 -7.15 5.94
C GLY A 25 -6.32 -7.27 7.34
N ALA A 26 -5.38 -8.19 7.57
CA ALA A 26 -4.71 -8.34 8.86
C ALA A 26 -3.68 -7.21 9.09
N THR A 27 -2.95 -6.81 8.05
CA THR A 27 -2.03 -5.67 8.06
C THR A 27 -2.32 -4.71 6.91
N TRP A 28 -1.98 -3.44 7.10
CA TRP A 28 -2.30 -2.36 6.17
C TRP A 28 -1.09 -1.44 5.95
N SER A 29 -0.82 -1.12 4.70
CA SER A 29 0.20 -0.15 4.28
C SER A 29 -0.44 0.97 3.48
N GLN A 30 -0.04 2.21 3.74
CA GLN A 30 -0.52 3.36 2.98
C GLN A 30 0.06 3.35 1.55
N LEU A 31 -0.81 3.47 0.54
CA LEU A 31 -0.43 3.49 -0.88
C LEU A 31 -0.12 4.89 -1.39
N ASP A 32 -0.85 5.89 -0.90
CA ASP A 32 -0.75 7.27 -1.35
C ASP A 32 0.15 8.09 -0.43
N LYS A 33 1.34 8.44 -0.94
CA LYS A 33 2.28 9.33 -0.22
C LYS A 33 1.92 10.81 -0.34
N ALA A 34 1.02 11.17 -1.26
CA ALA A 34 0.70 12.55 -1.64
C ALA A 34 -0.72 12.97 -1.25
N HIS A 35 -1.38 12.23 -0.34
CA HIS A 35 -2.73 12.57 0.11
C HIS A 35 -2.78 13.97 0.71
N GLN A 36 -3.73 14.78 0.28
CA GLN A 36 -3.94 16.09 0.87
C GLN A 36 -4.73 15.97 2.18
N PRO A 37 -4.26 16.57 3.28
CA PRO A 37 -5.03 16.64 4.51
C PRO A 37 -6.41 17.28 4.26
N GLY A 38 -7.47 16.62 4.71
CA GLY A 38 -8.84 17.09 4.56
C GLY A 38 -9.57 16.61 3.31
N ALA A 39 -8.88 15.94 2.37
CA ALA A 39 -9.48 15.44 1.13
C ALA A 39 -9.88 13.97 1.23
N GLY A 40 -10.88 13.64 2.06
CA GLY A 40 -11.24 12.23 2.33
C GLY A 40 -11.56 11.41 1.07
N VAL A 41 -11.14 10.15 1.04
CA VAL A 41 -11.37 9.24 -0.09
C VAL A 41 -12.78 8.67 -0.03
N ARG A 42 -13.56 8.88 -1.10
CA ARG A 42 -14.98 8.49 -1.17
C ARG A 42 -15.24 7.32 -2.10
N SER A 43 -14.48 7.20 -3.16
CA SER A 43 -14.65 6.16 -4.17
C SER A 43 -13.30 5.64 -4.63
N LEU A 44 -13.28 4.36 -4.98
CA LEU A 44 -12.11 3.66 -5.49
C LEU A 44 -12.53 2.84 -6.71
N LEU A 45 -11.71 2.86 -7.75
CA LEU A 45 -11.91 2.09 -8.98
C LEU A 45 -10.55 1.64 -9.51
N ILE A 46 -10.39 0.34 -9.75
CA ILE A 46 -9.26 -0.17 -10.53
C ILE A 46 -9.58 0.04 -12.01
N ASP A 47 -8.66 0.65 -12.76
CA ASP A 47 -8.83 0.84 -14.20
C ASP A 47 -8.90 -0.54 -14.90
N PRO A 48 -10.02 -0.88 -15.57
CA PRO A 48 -10.18 -2.18 -16.20
C PRO A 48 -9.20 -2.40 -17.37
N ASN A 49 -8.65 -1.34 -17.96
CA ASN A 49 -7.66 -1.41 -19.02
C ASN A 49 -6.22 -1.41 -18.47
N ASN A 50 -6.04 -1.06 -17.20
CA ASN A 50 -4.74 -1.01 -16.54
C ASN A 50 -4.90 -1.38 -15.04
N PRO A 51 -4.80 -2.67 -14.67
CA PRO A 51 -5.01 -3.12 -13.30
C PRO A 51 -3.92 -2.70 -12.30
N ASP A 52 -2.87 -2.02 -12.78
CA ASP A 52 -1.88 -1.34 -11.96
C ASP A 52 -2.26 0.10 -11.63
N CYS A 53 -3.37 0.61 -12.17
CA CYS A 53 -3.87 1.95 -11.91
C CYS A 53 -5.13 1.91 -11.06
N LEU A 54 -5.05 2.50 -9.87
CA LEU A 54 -6.18 2.77 -9.01
C LEU A 54 -6.56 4.24 -9.13
N LEU A 55 -7.81 4.50 -9.51
CA LEU A 55 -8.44 5.80 -9.45
C LEU A 55 -9.13 5.95 -8.11
N ALA A 56 -9.02 7.12 -7.50
CA ALA A 56 -9.80 7.44 -6.33
C ALA A 56 -10.38 8.85 -6.42
N GLY A 57 -11.66 8.96 -6.07
CA GLY A 57 -12.33 10.24 -5.92
C GLY A 57 -12.26 10.72 -4.48
N THR A 58 -11.87 11.97 -4.29
CA THR A 58 -11.82 12.62 -2.99
C THR A 58 -12.90 13.66 -2.80
N ASP A 59 -13.09 14.00 -1.53
CA ASP A 59 -13.67 15.27 -1.15
C ASP A 59 -12.77 16.41 -1.63
N PHE A 60 -13.36 17.37 -2.36
CA PHE A 60 -12.79 18.69 -2.71
C PHE A 60 -11.51 18.74 -3.58
N SER A 61 -10.73 17.65 -3.70
CA SER A 61 -9.46 17.62 -4.45
C SER A 61 -9.51 16.84 -5.76
N GLY A 62 -10.66 16.29 -6.15
CA GLY A 62 -10.88 15.66 -7.45
C GLY A 62 -10.49 14.18 -7.48
N ILE A 63 -9.91 13.74 -8.61
CA ILE A 63 -9.54 12.34 -8.83
C ILE A 63 -8.02 12.22 -8.88
N TYR A 64 -7.45 11.32 -8.10
CA TYR A 64 -6.03 10.98 -8.18
C TYR A 64 -5.81 9.56 -8.70
N ARG A 65 -4.61 9.35 -9.26
CA ARG A 65 -4.12 8.06 -9.75
C ARG A 65 -3.07 7.53 -8.80
N ILE A 66 -3.26 6.29 -8.36
CA ILE A 66 -2.29 5.54 -7.56
C ILE A 66 -1.79 4.38 -8.40
N ASN A 67 -0.48 4.15 -8.37
CA ASN A 67 0.14 2.99 -8.99
C ASN A 67 0.18 1.82 -7.97
N LEU A 68 -0.39 0.67 -8.35
CA LEU A 68 -0.50 -0.52 -7.52
C LEU A 68 0.65 -1.51 -7.71
N THR A 69 1.59 -1.27 -8.65
CA THR A 69 2.71 -2.19 -8.89
C THR A 69 3.40 -2.48 -7.57
N THR A 70 3.52 -3.78 -7.31
CA THR A 70 3.85 -4.40 -6.03
C THR A 70 4.92 -3.64 -5.24
N GLN A 71 4.55 -3.19 -4.04
CA GLN A 71 5.52 -2.79 -3.00
C GLN A 71 6.14 -4.05 -2.36
N ALA A 72 6.37 -5.11 -3.14
CA ALA A 72 6.84 -6.41 -2.66
C ALA A 72 8.38 -6.51 -2.62
N ALA A 73 9.11 -5.41 -2.79
CA ALA A 73 10.57 -5.41 -2.74
C ALA A 73 11.18 -4.73 -1.50
N ALA A 74 10.36 -4.19 -0.59
CA ALA A 74 10.88 -3.53 0.61
C ALA A 74 11.00 -4.46 1.83
N GLU A 75 10.38 -5.66 1.80
CA GLU A 75 10.30 -6.54 2.99
C GLU A 75 11.22 -7.76 2.95
N LEU A 76 12.07 -7.92 1.93
CA LEU A 76 13.11 -8.97 1.92
C LEU A 76 14.36 -8.64 2.75
N PHE A 77 14.38 -7.51 3.48
CA PHE A 77 15.50 -7.13 4.36
C PHE A 77 15.15 -7.03 5.85
N LEU A 78 13.94 -7.40 6.29
CA LEU A 78 13.51 -7.22 7.68
C LEU A 78 13.40 -8.51 8.51
N THR A 79 14.03 -9.62 8.11
CA THR A 79 14.19 -10.79 9.00
C THR A 79 15.50 -10.79 9.78
N SER A 80 15.98 -9.63 10.24
CA SER A 80 16.96 -9.60 11.33
C SER A 80 16.78 -8.34 12.20
N PRO A 81 16.09 -8.43 13.36
CA PRO A 81 16.17 -7.41 14.40
C PRO A 81 17.54 -7.42 15.11
N PRO A 82 17.88 -6.32 15.81
CA PRO A 82 19.24 -5.92 16.10
C PRO A 82 19.76 -6.45 17.44
N GLY A 83 21.03 -6.86 17.48
CA GLY A 83 21.74 -7.10 18.75
C GLY A 83 22.81 -8.18 18.68
N LEU A 84 24.06 -7.74 18.59
CA LEU A 84 25.25 -8.34 19.20
C LEU A 84 25.44 -9.87 19.08
N GLU A 85 26.42 -10.30 18.27
CA GLU A 85 27.41 -11.30 18.73
C GLU A 85 28.82 -10.99 18.18
N ARG A 86 29.62 -10.39 19.07
CA ARG A 86 31.06 -10.57 19.31
C ARG A 86 31.87 -11.27 18.19
N ILE A 87 32.69 -10.51 17.46
CA ILE A 87 33.81 -11.09 16.70
C ILE A 87 34.97 -11.35 17.66
N ALA A 88 35.15 -12.61 18.01
CA ALA A 88 36.41 -13.26 18.39
C ALA A 88 36.21 -14.74 17.99
N VAL A 89 37.06 -15.47 17.25
CA VAL A 89 38.53 -15.48 17.15
C VAL A 89 38.91 -16.14 15.81
N GLY A 90 40.08 -15.78 15.25
CA GLY A 90 41.04 -16.76 14.73
C GLY A 90 41.33 -16.77 13.23
N HIS A 91 42.36 -16.04 12.80
CA HIS A 91 43.63 -16.64 12.35
C HIS A 91 44.76 -15.60 12.37
#